data_AF-A0AAF6B5J9-F1
#
_entry.id   AF-A0AAF6B5J9-F1
#
_cell.length_a   1.000
_cell.length_b   1.000
_cell.length_c   1.000
_cell.angle_alpha   90.00
_cell.angle_beta   90.00
_cell.angle_gamma   90.00
#
_symmetry.space_group_name_H-M   'P 1'
#
loop_
_entity.id
_entity.type
_entity.pdbx_description
1 polymer ?
#
loop_
_entity_poly.entity_id
_entity_poly.type
_entity_poly.pdbx_seq_one_letter_code
_entity_poly.pdbx_strand_id
1 'polypeptide(L)'
;MTAGTGIQTVESGHQDVVHDVQMDYYGKRVASCSSDRSIKLFAVSAGSDPPAALVTLEGHEGPVWEVAWAHPKFGSIIASCSYDRKVIIWKEGAENEWTQAQVFAEHEASVNSISWAPHEFGLVLAAGSSDGTISVFTHKADGTWEKKKIEQAHPVGVTSVSWAPSSAPGSLVGENTGLVQKLSSGGCDNTVKVWKCHDGNWRMDCFPPLSKHKDWVRDVAWAPNLGLPKSTIASASQDGTVVIWTQGKEGDQWEGRVLNDFQTPVWRVSWSLTGNILACADANNRVTLWKEAVDGEWSQVSTV
;
A
#
# COMPACT_ATOMS: atom_id res chain seq x y z
N MET A 1 33.93 -18.00 -6.93
CA MET A 1 33.28 -16.85 -6.25
C MET A 1 31.90 -17.29 -5.81
N THR A 2 31.81 -17.87 -4.62
CA THR A 2 30.54 -18.12 -3.95
C THR A 2 30.00 -16.77 -3.51
N ALA A 3 29.00 -16.24 -4.22
CA ALA A 3 28.24 -15.12 -3.72
C ALA A 3 27.54 -15.60 -2.44
N GLY A 4 28.09 -15.22 -1.29
CA GLY A 4 27.45 -15.46 -0.01
C GLY A 4 26.14 -14.69 -0.03
N THR A 5 25.01 -15.40 -0.09
CA THR A 5 23.70 -14.86 0.24
C THR A 5 23.68 -14.59 1.74
N GLY A 6 24.35 -13.52 2.15
CA GLY A 6 24.33 -13.05 3.52
C GLY A 6 23.02 -12.34 3.78
N ILE A 7 22.16 -12.92 4.61
CA ILE A 7 21.04 -12.20 5.21
C ILE A 7 21.67 -11.15 6.13
N GLN A 8 21.42 -9.87 5.87
CA GLN A 8 21.78 -8.80 6.78
C GLN A 8 20.61 -8.54 7.72
N THR A 9 20.78 -8.87 8.99
CA THR A 9 19.78 -8.58 10.03
C THR A 9 20.01 -7.16 10.56
N VAL A 10 18.93 -6.37 10.60
CA VAL A 10 18.95 -5.03 11.19
C VAL A 10 18.10 -5.07 12.45
N GLU A 11 18.69 -4.67 13.58
CA GLU A 11 17.91 -4.39 14.77
C GLU A 11 17.21 -3.04 14.59
N SER A 12 15.88 -3.06 14.65
CA SER A 12 15.08 -1.85 14.42
C SER A 12 15.30 -0.78 15.49
N GLY A 13 15.77 -1.15 16.70
CA GLY A 13 15.93 -0.23 17.82
C GLY A 13 14.61 0.41 18.30
N HIS A 14 13.46 -0.09 17.84
CA HIS A 14 12.14 0.30 18.33
C HIS A 14 11.90 -0.29 19.72
N GLN A 15 11.13 0.43 20.54
CA GLN A 15 10.80 0.01 21.91
C GLN A 15 9.51 -0.83 21.99
N ASP A 16 8.81 -0.98 20.88
CA ASP A 16 7.54 -1.70 20.77
C ASP A 16 7.38 -2.30 19.36
N VAL A 17 6.28 -3.01 19.13
CA VAL A 17 5.96 -3.75 17.91
C VAL A 17 6.10 -2.86 16.68
N VAL A 18 6.83 -3.36 15.67
CA VAL A 18 6.97 -2.74 14.35
C VAL A 18 5.78 -3.18 13.49
N HIS A 19 5.08 -2.23 12.89
CA HIS A 19 3.86 -2.48 12.10
C HIS A 19 4.12 -2.55 10.60
N ASP A 20 5.04 -1.73 10.10
CA ASP A 20 5.35 -1.67 8.67
C ASP A 20 6.81 -1.29 8.44
N VAL A 21 7.33 -1.74 7.31
CA VAL A 21 8.69 -1.51 6.84
C VAL A 21 8.67 -1.32 5.33
N GLN A 22 9.19 -0.19 4.84
CA GLN A 22 9.27 0.12 3.42
C GLN A 22 10.68 0.55 3.00
N MET A 23 11.16 0.01 1.89
CA MET A 23 12.37 0.48 1.22
C MET A 23 12.07 1.69 0.34
N ASP A 24 13.07 2.56 0.19
CA ASP A 24 13.03 3.63 -0.80
C ASP A 24 13.14 3.07 -2.23
N TYR A 25 12.86 3.92 -3.22
CA TYR A 25 12.87 3.54 -4.63
C TYR A 25 14.23 2.97 -5.10
N TYR A 26 15.33 3.37 -4.46
CA TYR A 26 16.69 2.97 -4.83
C TYR A 26 17.23 1.78 -4.02
N GLY A 27 16.49 1.29 -3.02
CA GLY A 27 16.93 0.24 -2.10
C GLY A 27 18.12 0.65 -1.23
N LYS A 28 18.31 1.96 -1.02
CA LYS A 28 19.39 2.55 -0.21
C LYS A 28 18.95 2.94 1.18
N ARG A 29 17.64 3.08 1.41
CA ARG A 29 17.08 3.46 2.70
C ARG A 29 15.88 2.60 3.04
N VAL A 30 15.74 2.29 4.32
CA VAL A 30 14.57 1.59 4.87
C VAL A 30 13.92 2.52 5.88
N ALA A 31 12.59 2.62 5.83
CA ALA A 31 11.78 3.24 6.87
C ALA A 31 11.03 2.14 7.62
N SER A 32 11.04 2.20 8.95
CA SER A 32 10.19 1.35 9.81
C SER A 32 9.34 2.21 10.72
N CYS A 33 8.15 1.73 11.06
CA CYS A 33 7.26 2.41 12.01
C CYS A 33 6.72 1.46 13.07
N SER A 34 6.43 2.00 14.25
CA SER A 34 6.15 1.19 15.45
C SER A 34 5.04 1.77 16.32
N SER A 35 4.52 0.92 17.21
CA SER A 35 3.70 1.31 18.37
C SER A 35 4.39 2.33 19.29
N ASP A 36 5.73 2.44 19.25
CA ASP A 36 6.49 3.43 20.01
C ASP A 36 6.33 4.88 19.51
N ARG A 37 5.46 5.08 18.50
CA ARG A 37 5.08 6.37 17.90
C ARG A 37 6.17 7.02 17.06
N SER A 38 7.27 6.31 16.82
CA SER A 38 8.38 6.79 16.03
C SER A 38 8.45 6.10 14.67
N ILE A 39 9.09 6.79 13.73
CA ILE A 39 9.51 6.22 12.45
C ILE A 39 11.04 6.29 12.42
N LYS A 40 11.70 5.18 12.12
CA LYS A 40 13.15 5.12 12.04
C LYS A 40 13.60 4.90 10.61
N LEU A 41 14.61 5.65 10.19
CA LEU A 41 15.23 5.54 8.87
C LEU A 41 16.61 4.91 9.00
N PHE A 42 16.92 3.95 8.14
CA PHE A 42 18.18 3.21 8.12
C PHE A 42 18.84 3.35 6.75
N ALA A 43 20.16 3.49 6.72
CA ALA A 43 20.92 3.28 5.49
C ALA A 43 21.02 1.79 5.20
N VAL A 44 20.82 1.39 3.96
CA VAL A 44 21.17 0.07 3.46
C VAL A 44 22.53 0.19 2.79
N SER A 45 23.56 -0.42 3.38
CA SER A 45 24.90 -0.52 2.81
C SER A 45 25.33 -1.98 2.79
N ALA A 46 25.97 -2.41 1.72
CA ALA A 46 26.45 -3.79 1.52
C ALA A 46 27.66 -4.17 2.43
N GLY A 47 27.86 -3.45 3.54
CA GLY A 47 28.93 -3.64 4.51
C GLY A 47 28.47 -4.39 5.77
N SER A 48 29.45 -4.91 6.52
CA SER A 48 29.28 -5.83 7.66
C SER A 48 28.75 -5.23 8.96
N ASP A 49 28.60 -3.91 9.04
CA ASP A 49 28.09 -3.27 10.25
C ASP A 49 26.56 -3.17 10.20
N PRO A 50 25.86 -3.50 11.31
CA PRO A 50 24.42 -3.33 11.37
C PRO A 50 24.10 -1.83 11.23
N PRO A 51 23.20 -1.45 10.32
CA PRO A 51 22.89 -0.05 10.13
C PRO A 51 22.20 0.48 11.38
N ALA A 52 22.85 1.42 12.07
CA ALA A 52 22.19 2.20 13.11
C ALA A 52 21.13 3.10 12.45
N ALA A 53 20.05 3.40 13.18
CA ALA A 53 19.05 4.35 12.72
C ALA A 53 19.73 5.71 12.44
N LEU A 54 19.66 6.17 11.19
CA LEU A 54 20.18 7.46 10.75
C LEU A 54 19.37 8.59 11.37
N VAL A 55 18.04 8.42 11.36
CA VAL A 55 17.08 9.44 11.75
C VAL A 55 15.92 8.77 12.46
N THR A 56 15.46 9.40 13.54
CA THR A 56 14.18 9.06 14.17
C THR A 56 13.23 10.24 13.95
N LEU A 57 12.09 9.99 13.31
CA LEU A 57 11.03 10.97 13.10
C LEU A 57 10.03 10.82 14.23
N GLU A 58 9.84 11.91 14.99
CA GLU A 58 8.92 11.98 16.12
C GLU A 58 7.88 13.06 15.85
N GLY A 59 6.63 12.77 16.21
CA GLY A 59 5.53 13.72 16.06
C GLY A 59 4.14 13.13 16.03
N HIS A 60 4.03 11.80 15.88
CA HIS A 60 2.77 11.10 16.13
C HIS A 60 2.51 10.96 17.63
N GLU A 61 1.24 11.01 18.01
CA GLU A 61 0.79 10.88 19.41
C GLU A 61 0.31 9.45 19.74
N GLY A 62 0.29 8.55 18.76
CA GLY A 62 -0.12 7.16 18.88
C GLY A 62 0.68 6.22 17.98
N PRO A 63 0.41 4.90 18.05
CA PRO A 63 1.04 3.90 17.18
C PRO A 63 1.01 4.30 15.71
N VAL A 64 2.14 4.14 15.01
CA VAL A 64 2.25 4.42 13.57
C VAL A 64 2.06 3.12 12.81
N TRP A 65 1.04 3.06 11.95
CA TRP A 65 0.59 1.83 11.30
C TRP A 65 1.32 1.54 9.98
N GLU A 66 1.51 2.57 9.16
CA GLU A 66 2.16 2.44 7.85
C GLU A 66 3.04 3.64 7.54
N VAL A 67 4.05 3.38 6.73
CA VAL A 67 4.93 4.39 6.11
C VAL A 67 4.98 4.17 4.62
N ALA A 68 5.06 5.24 3.82
CA ALA A 68 5.15 5.11 2.37
C ALA A 68 6.12 6.15 1.79
N TRP A 69 7.04 5.69 0.95
CA TRP A 69 7.97 6.56 0.21
C TRP A 69 7.29 7.12 -1.04
N ALA A 70 7.42 8.44 -1.24
CA ALA A 70 7.00 9.05 -2.48
C ALA A 70 7.99 8.76 -3.61
N HIS A 71 7.56 8.94 -4.85
CA HIS A 71 8.44 8.79 -6.01
C HIS A 71 9.59 9.84 -5.98
N PRO A 72 10.85 9.44 -6.24
CA PRO A 72 12.02 10.31 -6.06
C PRO A 72 12.03 11.58 -6.95
N LYS A 73 11.21 11.61 -8.01
CA LYS A 73 10.95 12.82 -8.81
C LYS A 73 10.48 14.02 -7.96
N PHE A 74 9.83 13.76 -6.83
CA PHE A 74 9.34 14.81 -5.93
C PHE A 74 10.32 15.12 -4.78
N GLY A 75 11.49 14.49 -4.77
CA GLY A 75 12.46 14.51 -3.68
C GLY A 75 12.23 13.38 -2.67
N SER A 76 13.03 13.38 -1.60
CA SER A 76 12.88 12.46 -0.48
C SER A 76 11.70 12.86 0.40
N ILE A 77 10.56 12.21 0.17
CA ILE A 77 9.32 12.44 0.91
C ILE A 77 8.80 11.10 1.44
N ILE A 78 8.34 11.11 2.69
CA ILE A 78 7.69 9.98 3.35
C ILE A 78 6.31 10.44 3.83
N ALA A 79 5.30 9.60 3.67
CA ALA A 79 4.04 9.73 4.38
C ALA A 79 4.00 8.70 5.52
N SER A 80 3.36 9.06 6.62
CA SER A 80 3.04 8.15 7.71
C SER A 80 1.62 8.33 8.19
N CYS A 81 1.00 7.26 8.67
CA CYS A 81 -0.32 7.30 9.27
C CYS A 81 -0.36 6.60 10.62
N SER A 82 -1.26 7.05 11.49
CA SER A 82 -1.27 6.64 12.89
C SER A 82 -2.67 6.56 13.47
N TYR A 83 -2.75 5.83 14.58
CA TYR A 83 -3.88 5.80 15.49
C TYR A 83 -4.30 7.18 16.01
N ASP A 84 -3.38 8.17 16.02
CA ASP A 84 -3.68 9.55 16.42
C ASP A 84 -4.58 10.33 15.44
N ARG A 85 -5.01 9.66 14.36
CA ARG A 85 -5.90 10.18 13.30
C ARG A 85 -5.21 11.14 12.34
N LYS A 86 -3.88 11.25 12.42
CA LYS A 86 -3.09 12.14 11.58
C LYS A 86 -2.39 11.37 10.48
N VAL A 87 -2.26 12.03 9.33
CA VAL A 87 -1.31 11.68 8.29
C VAL A 87 -0.25 12.77 8.27
N ILE A 88 1.02 12.39 8.43
CA ILE A 88 2.14 13.32 8.44
C ILE A 88 2.98 13.10 7.18
N ILE A 89 3.26 14.20 6.48
CA ILE A 89 4.20 14.22 5.36
C ILE A 89 5.53 14.74 5.87
N TRP A 90 6.56 13.91 5.73
CA TRP A 90 7.94 14.22 6.09
C TRP A 90 8.71 14.54 4.83
N LYS A 91 9.53 15.57 4.87
CA LYS A 91 10.41 15.94 3.76
C LYS A 91 11.84 16.11 4.25
N GLU A 92 12.76 15.53 3.50
CA GLU A 92 14.18 15.78 3.68
C GLU A 92 14.57 17.08 2.96
N GLY A 93 15.14 18.03 3.70
CA GLY A 93 15.68 19.27 3.15
C GLY A 93 17.15 19.11 2.74
N ALA A 94 18.01 18.96 3.75
CA ALA A 94 19.39 18.53 3.61
C ALA A 94 19.55 17.05 3.98
N GLU A 95 20.69 16.45 3.67
CA GLU A 95 20.94 15.03 3.95
C GLU A 95 20.67 14.68 5.42
N ASN A 96 19.74 13.75 5.66
CA ASN A 96 19.27 13.28 6.96
C ASN A 96 18.57 14.36 7.81
N GLU A 97 18.29 15.55 7.26
CA GLU A 97 17.52 16.60 7.92
C GLU A 97 16.05 16.52 7.49
N TRP A 98 15.27 15.83 8.30
CA TRP A 98 13.84 15.61 8.05
C TRP A 98 12.98 16.56 8.87
N THR A 99 11.97 17.12 8.21
CA THR A 99 10.99 18.02 8.85
C THR A 99 9.57 17.58 8.52
N GLN A 100 8.63 17.93 9.40
CA GLN A 100 7.21 17.78 9.15
C GLN A 100 6.78 18.83 8.12
N ALA A 101 6.65 18.42 6.87
CA ALA A 101 6.25 19.29 5.78
C ALA A 101 4.77 19.62 5.84
N GLN A 102 3.92 18.65 6.19
CA GLN A 102 2.47 18.83 6.36
C GLN A 102 1.89 17.84 7.37
N VAL A 103 0.79 18.24 8.00
CA VAL A 103 0.01 17.40 8.92
C VAL A 103 -1.47 17.48 8.52
N PHE A 104 -2.07 16.34 8.20
CA PHE A 104 -3.50 16.22 7.94
C PHE A 104 -4.16 15.54 9.15
N ALA A 105 -5.10 16.23 9.80
CA ALA A 105 -5.77 15.76 11.02
C ALA A 105 -7.30 15.84 10.88
N GLU A 106 -7.82 15.52 9.69
CA GLU A 106 -9.23 15.67 9.34
C GLU A 106 -10.06 14.40 9.61
N HIS A 107 -9.40 13.27 9.80
CA HIS A 107 -10.08 12.00 10.09
C HIS A 107 -10.57 11.96 11.54
N GLU A 108 -11.74 11.37 11.76
CA GLU A 108 -12.36 11.28 13.08
C GLU A 108 -11.87 10.05 13.88
N ALA A 109 -11.25 9.09 13.20
CA ALA A 109 -10.71 7.85 13.77
C ALA A 109 -9.36 7.46 13.14
N SER A 110 -8.77 6.37 13.66
CA SER A 110 -7.43 5.87 13.29
C SER A 110 -7.27 5.76 11.77
N VAL A 111 -6.19 6.34 11.23
CA VAL A 111 -5.83 6.19 9.82
C VAL A 111 -4.98 4.93 9.70
N ASN A 112 -5.50 3.91 9.03
CA ASN A 112 -4.92 2.57 9.06
C ASN A 112 -3.98 2.31 7.89
N SER A 113 -4.19 3.00 6.77
CA SER A 113 -3.39 2.77 5.57
C SER A 113 -3.19 4.01 4.72
N ILE A 114 -2.04 4.07 4.05
CA ILE A 114 -1.64 5.13 3.14
C ILE A 114 -0.99 4.56 1.88
N SER A 115 -1.23 5.22 0.74
CA SER A 115 -0.61 4.81 -0.52
C SER A 115 -0.35 6.01 -1.42
N TRP A 116 0.88 6.16 -1.88
CA TRP A 116 1.23 7.17 -2.89
C TRP A 116 0.75 6.71 -4.27
N ALA A 117 0.15 7.63 -5.00
CA ALA A 117 -0.31 7.37 -6.36
C ALA A 117 0.87 7.30 -7.34
N PRO A 118 0.67 6.67 -8.52
CA PRO A 118 1.63 6.72 -9.62
C PRO A 118 2.09 8.16 -9.92
N HIS A 119 3.39 8.33 -10.13
CA HIS A 119 4.05 9.63 -10.27
C HIS A 119 3.56 10.45 -11.47
N GLU A 120 2.89 9.81 -12.43
CA GLU A 120 2.22 10.42 -13.57
C GLU A 120 1.02 11.28 -13.16
N PHE A 121 0.37 10.96 -12.03
CA PHE A 121 -0.70 11.77 -11.46
C PHE A 121 -0.18 12.97 -10.65
N GLY A 122 1.13 13.05 -10.41
CA GLY A 122 1.75 14.03 -9.53
C GLY A 122 1.98 13.48 -8.12
N LEU A 123 2.17 14.39 -7.15
CA LEU A 123 2.34 14.03 -5.75
C LEU A 123 0.95 13.90 -5.09
N VAL A 124 0.40 12.70 -5.16
CA VAL A 124 -0.95 12.37 -4.67
C VAL A 124 -0.88 11.22 -3.67
N LEU A 125 -1.54 11.36 -2.53
CA LEU A 125 -1.61 10.36 -1.47
C LEU A 125 -3.07 9.97 -1.22
N ALA A 126 -3.36 8.67 -1.10
CA ALA A 126 -4.62 8.18 -0.54
C ALA A 126 -4.39 7.73 0.91
N ALA A 127 -5.39 7.96 1.76
CA ALA A 127 -5.40 7.49 3.14
C ALA A 127 -6.77 6.88 3.47
N GLY A 128 -6.78 5.69 4.06
CA GLY A 128 -7.98 5.01 4.54
C GLY A 128 -8.08 5.08 6.06
N SER A 129 -9.25 5.48 6.58
CA SER A 129 -9.49 5.58 8.02
C SER A 129 -10.61 4.66 8.52
N SER A 130 -10.51 4.31 9.80
CA SER A 130 -11.55 3.62 10.56
C SER A 130 -12.85 4.42 10.68
N ASP A 131 -12.86 5.72 10.32
CA ASP A 131 -14.09 6.52 10.21
C ASP A 131 -14.96 6.15 8.99
N GLY A 132 -14.47 5.21 8.17
CA GLY A 132 -15.17 4.69 7.01
C GLY A 132 -14.97 5.51 5.74
N THR A 133 -14.03 6.45 5.76
CA THR A 133 -13.77 7.37 4.65
C THR A 133 -12.37 7.17 4.08
N ILE A 134 -12.21 7.56 2.81
CA ILE A 134 -10.92 7.61 2.14
C ILE A 134 -10.63 9.06 1.78
N SER A 135 -9.49 9.59 2.23
CA SER A 135 -9.03 10.92 1.86
C SER A 135 -7.96 10.82 0.78
N VAL A 136 -8.08 11.65 -0.25
CA VAL A 136 -7.11 11.81 -1.34
C VAL A 136 -6.53 13.22 -1.26
N PHE A 137 -5.24 13.30 -0.98
CA PHE A 137 -4.47 14.53 -0.87
C PHE A 137 -3.66 14.74 -2.15
N THR A 138 -3.88 15.85 -2.85
CA THR A 138 -3.18 16.21 -4.09
C THR A 138 -2.37 17.47 -3.86
N HIS A 139 -1.04 17.37 -3.98
CA HIS A 139 -0.17 18.54 -3.91
C HIS A 139 -0.17 19.28 -5.25
N LYS A 140 -0.56 20.55 -5.23
CA LYS A 140 -0.63 21.43 -6.39
C LYS A 140 0.70 22.14 -6.64
N ALA A 141 0.87 22.64 -7.86
CA ALA A 141 2.07 23.36 -8.27
C ALA A 141 2.27 24.69 -7.51
N ASP A 142 1.20 25.24 -6.92
CA ASP A 142 1.23 26.44 -6.08
C ASP A 142 1.73 26.15 -4.63
N GLY A 143 2.06 24.89 -4.32
CA GLY A 143 2.50 24.45 -2.99
C GLY A 143 1.37 24.14 -2.03
N THR A 144 0.10 24.26 -2.45
CA THR A 144 -1.06 23.92 -1.63
C THR A 144 -1.46 22.46 -1.78
N TRP A 145 -2.21 21.94 -0.80
CA TRP A 145 -2.78 20.61 -0.85
C TRP A 145 -4.28 20.69 -1.06
N GLU A 146 -4.76 20.15 -2.18
CA GLU A 146 -6.17 19.88 -2.39
C GLU A 146 -6.54 18.55 -1.73
N LYS A 147 -7.69 18.54 -1.07
CA LYS A 147 -8.16 17.38 -0.32
C LYS A 147 -9.53 16.99 -0.86
N LYS A 148 -9.68 15.72 -1.21
CA LYS A 148 -10.94 15.14 -1.64
C LYS A 148 -11.25 13.95 -0.77
N LYS A 149 -12.51 13.83 -0.36
CA LYS A 149 -12.95 12.76 0.53
C LYS A 149 -13.98 11.89 -0.17
N ILE A 150 -13.77 10.58 -0.10
CA ILE A 150 -14.73 9.56 -0.49
C ILE A 150 -15.51 9.21 0.77
N GLU A 151 -16.66 9.86 0.92
CA GLU A 151 -17.58 9.60 2.02
C GLU A 151 -18.23 8.22 1.87
N GLN A 152 -18.49 7.55 2.99
CA GLN A 152 -19.15 6.24 3.03
C GLN A 152 -18.44 5.17 2.17
N ALA A 153 -17.11 5.20 2.14
CA ALA A 153 -16.32 4.20 1.42
C ALA A 153 -16.57 2.80 1.99
N HIS A 154 -16.44 2.65 3.31
CA HIS A 154 -16.78 1.43 4.05
C HIS A 154 -17.44 1.83 5.37
N PRO A 155 -18.75 1.60 5.60
CA PRO A 155 -19.47 2.14 6.76
C PRO A 155 -18.89 1.75 8.14
N VAL A 156 -18.17 0.63 8.22
CA VAL A 156 -17.57 0.11 9.46
C VAL A 156 -16.13 0.60 9.66
N GLY A 157 -15.45 1.00 8.59
CA GLY A 157 -14.04 1.40 8.62
C GLY A 157 -13.26 0.87 7.41
N VAL A 158 -12.33 1.70 6.93
CA VAL A 158 -11.37 1.34 5.87
C VAL A 158 -10.09 0.84 6.52
N THR A 159 -9.62 -0.33 6.10
CA THR A 159 -8.43 -0.97 6.65
C THR A 159 -7.21 -0.79 5.76
N SER A 160 -7.40 -0.80 4.44
CA SER A 160 -6.30 -0.70 3.48
C SER A 160 -6.73 0.02 2.20
N VAL A 161 -5.79 0.73 1.58
CA VAL A 161 -5.95 1.41 0.30
C VAL A 161 -4.76 1.12 -0.62
N SER A 162 -5.02 0.91 -1.91
CA SER A 162 -3.96 0.68 -2.89
C SER A 162 -4.31 1.31 -4.23
N TRP A 163 -3.36 2.02 -4.83
CA TRP A 163 -3.55 2.66 -6.13
C TRP A 163 -3.43 1.68 -7.28
N ALA A 164 -4.29 1.86 -8.29
CA ALA A 164 -4.11 1.22 -9.58
C ALA A 164 -2.96 1.88 -10.36
N PRO A 165 -2.34 1.15 -11.30
CA PRO A 165 -1.38 1.70 -12.26
C PRO A 165 -1.94 2.90 -13.04
N SER A 166 -1.03 3.78 -13.48
CA SER A 166 -1.36 5.02 -14.21
C SER A 166 -2.08 4.81 -15.54
N SER A 167 -1.82 3.66 -16.16
CA SER A 167 -2.30 3.29 -17.48
C SER A 167 -3.43 2.26 -17.39
N ALA A 168 -4.42 2.39 -18.27
CA ALA A 168 -5.44 1.37 -18.43
C ALA A 168 -4.81 0.03 -18.89
N PRO A 169 -5.40 -1.13 -18.51
CA PRO A 169 -4.95 -2.42 -19.00
C PRO A 169 -4.84 -2.45 -20.53
N GLY A 170 -3.72 -2.97 -21.05
CA GLY A 170 -3.51 -3.04 -22.49
C GLY A 170 -3.16 -1.70 -23.18
N SER A 171 -2.87 -0.62 -22.45
CA SER A 171 -2.46 0.68 -23.04
C SER A 171 -1.16 0.62 -23.87
N LEU A 172 -0.37 -0.45 -23.75
CA LEU A 172 0.80 -0.69 -24.63
C LEU A 172 0.43 -1.31 -25.98
N VAL A 173 -0.80 -1.81 -26.14
CA VAL A 173 -1.28 -2.57 -27.30
C VAL A 173 -2.52 -1.93 -27.96
N GLY A 174 -3.18 -0.96 -27.30
CA GLY A 174 -4.37 -0.25 -27.79
C GLY A 174 -4.25 1.27 -27.82
N GLU A 175 -5.31 1.96 -28.25
CA GLU A 175 -5.38 3.43 -28.26
C GLU A 175 -5.21 3.98 -26.83
N ASN A 176 -4.38 5.02 -26.71
CA ASN A 176 -4.00 5.63 -25.44
C ASN A 176 -5.21 6.36 -24.84
N THR A 177 -5.96 5.71 -23.95
CA THR A 177 -7.19 6.24 -23.32
C THR A 177 -6.92 7.28 -22.23
N GLY A 178 -5.67 7.68 -22.04
CA GLY A 178 -5.27 8.67 -21.04
C GLY A 178 -5.03 8.07 -19.66
N LEU A 179 -4.70 8.94 -18.72
CA LEU A 179 -4.43 8.60 -17.33
C LEU A 179 -5.73 8.28 -16.60
N VAL A 180 -5.83 7.09 -16.00
CA VAL A 180 -7.03 6.66 -15.29
C VAL A 180 -6.72 6.51 -13.79
N GLN A 181 -7.25 7.42 -13.00
CA GLN A 181 -7.11 7.36 -11.54
C GLN A 181 -8.10 6.36 -10.96
N LYS A 182 -7.58 5.19 -10.56
CA LYS A 182 -8.32 4.18 -9.80
C LYS A 182 -7.59 3.83 -8.50
N LEU A 183 -8.37 3.46 -7.50
CA LEU A 183 -7.86 2.91 -6.24
C LEU A 183 -8.75 1.77 -5.78
N SER A 184 -8.17 0.77 -5.12
CA SER A 184 -8.89 -0.27 -4.38
C SER A 184 -8.85 0.02 -2.89
N SER A 185 -9.92 -0.33 -2.19
CA SER A 185 -10.00 -0.27 -0.74
C SER A 185 -10.55 -1.56 -0.14
N GLY A 186 -10.00 -1.94 1.01
CA GLY A 186 -10.54 -2.99 1.87
C GLY A 186 -11.20 -2.37 3.11
N GLY A 187 -12.22 -3.03 3.63
CA GLY A 187 -12.90 -2.56 4.84
C GLY A 187 -13.32 -3.65 5.80
N CYS A 188 -13.73 -3.19 6.98
CA CYS A 188 -14.34 -4.01 8.04
C CYS A 188 -15.77 -4.47 7.69
N ASP A 189 -16.29 -4.09 6.52
CA ASP A 189 -17.57 -4.58 5.97
C ASP A 189 -17.40 -5.87 5.12
N ASN A 190 -16.22 -6.49 5.18
CA ASN A 190 -15.85 -7.73 4.49
C ASN A 190 -15.82 -7.61 2.96
N THR A 191 -15.81 -6.38 2.44
CA THR A 191 -15.82 -6.11 0.99
C THR A 191 -14.52 -5.46 0.54
N VAL A 192 -14.19 -5.69 -0.72
CA VAL A 192 -13.23 -4.89 -1.46
C VAL A 192 -14.00 -4.00 -2.43
N LYS A 193 -13.66 -2.71 -2.49
CA LYS A 193 -14.26 -1.75 -3.42
C LYS A 193 -13.19 -1.16 -4.33
N VAL A 194 -13.57 -0.89 -5.56
CA VAL A 194 -12.75 -0.20 -6.56
C VAL A 194 -13.41 1.13 -6.84
N TRP A 195 -12.62 2.19 -6.80
CA TRP A 195 -13.06 3.55 -7.04
C TRP A 195 -12.35 4.10 -8.26
N LYS A 196 -13.10 4.82 -9.09
CA LYS A 196 -12.59 5.54 -10.25
C LYS A 196 -12.89 7.03 -10.08
N CYS A 197 -11.89 7.85 -10.32
CA CYS A 197 -12.06 9.30 -10.37
C CYS A 197 -12.48 9.71 -11.79
N HIS A 198 -13.62 10.39 -11.89
CA HIS A 198 -14.11 10.98 -13.13
C HIS A 198 -14.36 12.47 -12.91
N ASP A 199 -13.66 13.32 -13.66
CA ASP A 199 -13.71 14.79 -13.54
C ASP A 199 -13.54 15.28 -12.09
N GLY A 200 -12.65 14.61 -11.36
CA GLY A 200 -12.35 14.95 -9.97
C GLY A 200 -13.37 14.45 -8.95
N ASN A 201 -14.39 13.69 -9.35
CA ASN A 201 -15.34 13.03 -8.46
C ASN A 201 -15.05 11.54 -8.39
N TRP A 202 -14.94 11.02 -7.17
CA TRP A 202 -14.73 9.61 -6.92
C TRP A 202 -16.07 8.87 -6.91
N ARG A 203 -16.15 7.79 -7.69
CA ARG A 203 -17.31 6.90 -7.74
C ARG A 203 -16.86 5.46 -7.68
N MET A 204 -17.70 4.61 -7.11
CA MET A 204 -17.46 3.17 -7.09
C MET A 204 -17.56 2.62 -8.52
N ASP A 205 -16.49 1.99 -9.00
CA ASP A 205 -16.34 1.42 -10.34
C ASP A 205 -16.77 -0.05 -10.37
N CYS A 206 -16.57 -0.79 -9.27
CA CYS A 206 -17.10 -2.14 -9.14
C CYS A 206 -18.56 -2.11 -8.65
N PHE A 207 -19.48 -2.60 -9.48
CA PHE A 207 -20.86 -2.83 -9.06
C PHE A 207 -21.29 -4.24 -9.48
N PRO A 208 -21.60 -5.14 -8.52
CA PRO A 208 -21.63 -4.94 -7.05
C PRO A 208 -20.22 -4.83 -6.39
N PRO A 209 -20.14 -4.45 -5.09
CA PRO A 209 -18.90 -4.56 -4.31
C PRO A 209 -18.34 -5.98 -4.33
N LEU A 210 -17.02 -6.10 -4.25
CA LEU A 210 -16.34 -7.39 -4.33
C LEU A 210 -16.48 -8.12 -2.99
N SER A 211 -17.48 -8.99 -2.88
CA SER A 211 -17.83 -9.71 -1.65
C SER A 211 -17.57 -11.21 -1.80
N LYS A 212 -16.42 -11.67 -1.31
CA LYS A 212 -16.09 -13.11 -1.23
C LYS A 212 -15.48 -13.49 0.12
N HIS A 213 -14.96 -12.51 0.86
CA HIS A 213 -14.52 -12.67 2.22
C HIS A 213 -15.70 -12.78 3.20
N LYS A 214 -15.46 -13.48 4.30
CA LYS A 214 -16.43 -13.74 5.37
C LYS A 214 -16.18 -12.89 6.62
N ASP A 215 -15.03 -12.24 6.68
CA ASP A 215 -14.59 -11.40 7.79
C ASP A 215 -13.80 -10.18 7.23
N TRP A 216 -13.26 -9.35 8.13
CA TRP A 216 -12.61 -8.09 7.78
C TRP A 216 -11.49 -8.28 6.77
N VAL A 217 -11.53 -7.49 5.70
CA VAL A 217 -10.40 -7.38 4.77
C VAL A 217 -9.29 -6.63 5.51
N ARG A 218 -8.12 -7.23 5.65
CA ARG A 218 -6.97 -6.63 6.34
C ARG A 218 -6.11 -5.80 5.40
N ASP A 219 -5.93 -6.28 4.18
CA ASP A 219 -5.07 -5.60 3.21
C ASP A 219 -5.56 -5.81 1.78
N VAL A 220 -5.31 -4.81 0.92
CA VAL A 220 -5.59 -4.86 -0.51
C VAL A 220 -4.38 -4.35 -1.28
N ALA A 221 -4.01 -5.05 -2.35
CA ALA A 221 -2.89 -4.66 -3.19
C ALA A 221 -3.26 -4.78 -4.65
N TRP A 222 -3.18 -3.67 -5.39
CA TRP A 222 -3.35 -3.68 -6.84
C TRP A 222 -2.04 -4.08 -7.53
N ALA A 223 -2.11 -5.03 -8.46
CA ALA A 223 -0.93 -5.49 -9.19
C ALA A 223 -0.43 -4.42 -10.19
N PRO A 224 0.89 -4.16 -10.25
CA PRO A 224 1.43 -3.28 -11.28
C PRO A 224 1.24 -3.91 -12.67
N ASN A 225 0.52 -3.22 -13.56
CA ASN A 225 0.22 -3.68 -14.91
C ASN A 225 1.33 -3.27 -15.89
N LEU A 226 2.51 -3.91 -15.80
CA LEU A 226 3.54 -3.80 -16.85
C LEU A 226 3.22 -4.77 -17.99
N GLY A 227 2.23 -4.41 -18.82
CA GLY A 227 1.91 -5.11 -20.06
C GLY A 227 0.96 -6.31 -19.95
N LEU A 228 0.36 -6.56 -18.77
CA LEU A 228 -0.73 -7.53 -18.64
C LEU A 228 -2.02 -6.96 -19.26
N PRO A 229 -2.79 -7.77 -20.00
CA PRO A 229 -4.06 -7.35 -20.59
C PRO A 229 -5.21 -7.30 -19.58
N LYS A 230 -4.98 -7.68 -18.31
CA LYS A 230 -5.99 -7.74 -17.24
C LYS A 230 -5.53 -6.91 -16.03
N SER A 231 -6.48 -6.31 -15.31
CA SER A 231 -6.23 -5.78 -13.97
C SER A 231 -6.34 -6.88 -12.93
N THR A 232 -5.42 -6.89 -11.97
CA THR A 232 -5.42 -7.86 -10.88
C THR A 232 -5.31 -7.15 -9.54
N ILE A 233 -6.13 -7.55 -8.57
CA ILE A 233 -6.08 -7.09 -7.17
C ILE A 233 -5.96 -8.32 -6.28
N ALA A 234 -5.11 -8.28 -5.27
CA ALA A 234 -5.09 -9.25 -4.19
C ALA A 234 -5.75 -8.63 -2.96
N SER A 235 -6.55 -9.41 -2.23
CA SER A 235 -7.07 -9.03 -0.93
C SER A 235 -6.82 -10.12 0.10
N ALA A 236 -6.35 -9.72 1.27
CA ALA A 236 -6.14 -10.56 2.44
C ALA A 236 -7.20 -10.28 3.50
N SER A 237 -7.64 -11.31 4.19
CA SER A 237 -8.72 -11.20 5.16
C SER A 237 -8.41 -11.91 6.47
N GLN A 238 -9.09 -11.46 7.52
CA GLN A 238 -9.13 -12.07 8.84
C GLN A 238 -9.69 -13.50 8.78
N ASP A 239 -10.50 -13.84 7.78
CA ASP A 239 -11.05 -15.19 7.57
C ASP A 239 -10.01 -16.23 7.14
N GLY A 240 -8.76 -15.81 6.92
CA GLY A 240 -7.63 -16.63 6.53
C GLY A 240 -7.54 -16.93 5.04
N THR A 241 -8.40 -16.34 4.23
CA THR A 241 -8.34 -16.46 2.78
C THR A 241 -7.64 -15.27 2.14
N VAL A 242 -6.91 -15.55 1.07
CA VAL A 242 -6.48 -14.53 0.11
C VAL A 242 -7.30 -14.71 -1.17
N VAL A 243 -7.87 -13.63 -1.69
CA VAL A 243 -8.66 -13.64 -2.93
C VAL A 243 -7.96 -12.81 -3.99
N ILE A 244 -7.82 -13.38 -5.19
CA ILE A 244 -7.34 -12.69 -6.39
C ILE A 244 -8.55 -12.28 -7.20
N TRP A 245 -8.68 -10.98 -7.42
CA TRP A 245 -9.70 -10.37 -8.26
C TRP A 245 -9.09 -10.02 -9.60
N THR A 246 -9.69 -10.48 -10.67
CA THR A 246 -9.25 -10.18 -12.03
C THR A 246 -10.35 -9.51 -12.82
N GLN A 247 -9.98 -8.50 -13.60
CA GLN A 247 -10.85 -7.83 -14.57
C GLN A 247 -10.14 -7.85 -15.92
N GLY A 248 -10.77 -8.47 -16.93
CA GLY A 248 -10.23 -8.58 -18.29
C GLY A 248 -10.11 -7.23 -18.96
N LYS A 249 -11.24 -6.64 -19.35
CA LYS A 249 -11.30 -5.30 -19.95
C LYS A 249 -11.94 -4.31 -18.99
N GLU A 250 -11.67 -3.03 -19.21
CA GLU A 250 -12.36 -1.98 -18.46
C GLU A 250 -13.87 -2.05 -18.71
N GLY A 251 -14.64 -2.11 -17.62
CA GLY A 251 -16.09 -2.28 -17.65
C GLY A 251 -16.56 -3.72 -17.52
N ASP A 252 -15.66 -4.71 -17.61
CA ASP A 252 -16.00 -6.10 -17.30
C ASP A 252 -16.25 -6.27 -15.80
N GLN A 253 -17.05 -7.29 -15.46
CA GLN A 253 -17.25 -7.69 -14.08
C GLN A 253 -15.96 -8.26 -13.49
N TRP A 254 -15.72 -7.97 -12.21
CA TRP A 254 -14.58 -8.52 -11.50
C TRP A 254 -14.84 -9.97 -11.10
N GLU A 255 -13.91 -10.86 -11.43
CA GLU A 255 -13.95 -12.26 -11.02
C GLU A 255 -13.03 -12.49 -9.81
N GLY A 256 -13.57 -12.96 -8.69
CA GLY A 256 -12.80 -13.30 -7.50
C GLY A 256 -12.51 -14.80 -7.37
N ARG A 257 -11.25 -15.19 -7.31
CA ARG A 257 -10.80 -16.57 -7.06
C ARG A 257 -10.05 -16.64 -5.73
N VAL A 258 -10.40 -17.63 -4.90
CA VAL A 258 -9.67 -17.84 -3.64
C VAL A 258 -8.32 -18.44 -4.03
N LEU A 259 -7.24 -17.75 -3.69
CA LEU A 259 -5.86 -18.18 -3.89
C LEU A 259 -5.58 -19.42 -3.05
N ASN A 260 -5.76 -19.25 -1.74
CA ASN A 260 -5.48 -20.24 -0.73
C ASN A 260 -6.22 -19.89 0.56
N ASP A 261 -6.53 -20.91 1.36
CA ASP A 261 -6.99 -20.79 2.74
C ASP A 261 -5.84 -21.12 3.68
N PHE A 262 -5.34 -20.11 4.38
CA PHE A 262 -4.22 -20.21 5.33
C PHE A 262 -4.68 -20.71 6.70
N GLN A 263 -5.99 -20.82 6.94
CA GLN A 263 -6.62 -21.19 8.22
C GLN A 263 -6.29 -20.24 9.37
N THR A 264 -5.50 -19.21 9.13
CA THR A 264 -5.11 -18.16 10.06
C THR A 264 -5.21 -16.81 9.36
N PRO A 265 -5.45 -15.71 10.10
CA PRO A 265 -5.57 -14.38 9.51
C PRO A 265 -4.37 -14.03 8.64
N VAL A 266 -4.64 -13.45 7.48
CA VAL A 266 -3.59 -12.92 6.59
C VAL A 266 -3.57 -11.41 6.75
N TRP A 267 -2.42 -10.87 7.14
CA TRP A 267 -2.28 -9.46 7.52
C TRP A 267 -1.92 -8.56 6.36
N ARG A 268 -1.03 -9.01 5.48
CA ARG A 268 -0.49 -8.19 4.38
C ARG A 268 -0.37 -8.98 3.09
N VAL A 269 -0.59 -8.28 1.99
CA VAL A 269 -0.35 -8.76 0.62
C VAL A 269 0.46 -7.73 -0.15
N SER A 270 1.48 -8.17 -0.88
CA SER A 270 2.30 -7.27 -1.69
C SER A 270 2.71 -7.90 -3.01
N TRP A 271 2.53 -7.14 -4.08
CA TRP A 271 2.92 -7.55 -5.43
C TRP A 271 4.38 -7.23 -5.70
N SER A 272 5.05 -8.10 -6.43
CA SER A 272 6.33 -7.75 -7.03
C SER A 272 6.15 -6.61 -8.05
N LEU A 273 7.22 -5.84 -8.28
CA LEU A 273 7.24 -4.75 -9.27
C LEU A 273 6.83 -5.19 -10.69
N THR A 274 6.98 -6.47 -11.01
CA THR A 274 6.58 -7.04 -12.31
C THR A 274 5.13 -7.55 -12.33
N GLY A 275 4.44 -7.57 -11.18
CA GLY A 275 3.06 -8.01 -11.04
C GLY A 275 2.86 -9.53 -11.07
N ASN A 276 3.94 -10.31 -11.14
CA ASN A 276 3.88 -11.75 -11.36
C ASN A 276 3.99 -12.60 -10.08
N ILE A 277 4.49 -12.03 -8.99
CA ILE A 277 4.68 -12.72 -7.71
C ILE A 277 3.91 -11.95 -6.65
N LEU A 278 3.16 -12.68 -5.84
CA LEU A 278 2.44 -12.16 -4.68
C LEU A 278 3.10 -12.69 -3.40
N ALA A 279 3.44 -11.81 -2.48
CA ALA A 279 3.84 -12.15 -1.13
C ALA A 279 2.64 -12.02 -0.18
N CYS A 280 2.42 -13.04 0.65
CA CYS A 280 1.35 -13.06 1.66
C CYS A 280 1.98 -13.28 3.04
N ALA A 281 1.69 -12.39 4.00
CA ALA A 281 2.13 -12.50 5.39
C ALA A 281 0.98 -12.99 6.28
N ASP A 282 1.15 -14.16 6.89
CA ASP A 282 0.13 -14.78 7.74
C ASP A 282 0.36 -14.50 9.25
N ALA A 283 -0.64 -14.85 10.07
CA ALA A 283 -0.55 -14.73 11.53
C ALA A 283 0.37 -15.76 12.20
N ASN A 284 0.91 -16.73 11.45
CA ASN A 284 1.86 -17.73 11.97
C ASN A 284 3.31 -17.27 11.81
N ASN A 285 3.53 -15.97 11.54
CA ASN A 285 4.84 -15.36 11.28
C ASN A 285 5.53 -15.96 10.05
N ARG A 286 4.77 -16.40 9.05
CA ARG A 286 5.31 -16.92 7.79
C ARG A 286 5.01 -15.96 6.65
N VAL A 287 5.96 -15.86 5.72
CA VAL A 287 5.75 -15.16 4.46
C VAL A 287 5.77 -16.19 3.35
N THR A 288 4.66 -16.30 2.61
CA THR A 288 4.55 -17.21 1.47
C THR A 288 4.56 -16.43 0.17
N LEU A 289 5.29 -16.96 -0.82
CA LEU A 289 5.36 -16.38 -2.15
C LEU A 289 4.55 -17.22 -3.13
N TRP A 290 3.72 -16.57 -3.93
CA TRP A 290 2.79 -17.19 -4.87
C TRP A 290 3.00 -16.66 -6.28
N LYS A 291 2.86 -17.53 -7.27
CA LYS A 291 2.97 -17.17 -8.69
C LYS A 291 1.87 -17.84 -9.49
N GLU A 292 1.29 -17.07 -10.42
CA GLU A 292 0.35 -17.58 -11.41
C GLU A 292 1.10 -18.40 -12.47
N ALA A 293 0.69 -19.64 -12.68
CA ALA A 293 1.15 -20.50 -13.76
C ALA A 293 0.40 -20.16 -15.07
N VAL A 294 0.83 -20.76 -16.18
CA VAL A 294 0.29 -20.45 -17.53
C VAL A 294 -1.18 -20.87 -17.69
N ASP A 295 -1.62 -21.85 -16.89
CA ASP A 295 -3.01 -22.31 -16.79
C ASP A 295 -3.91 -21.39 -15.93
N GLY A 296 -3.33 -20.36 -15.29
CA GLY A 296 -4.04 -19.46 -14.38
C GLY A 296 -4.19 -20.02 -12.97
N GLU A 297 -3.56 -21.17 -12.65
CA GLU A 297 -3.50 -21.69 -11.28
C GLU A 297 -2.37 -21.01 -10.50
N TRP A 298 -2.62 -20.78 -9.21
CA TRP A 298 -1.63 -20.18 -8.33
C TRP A 298 -0.88 -21.26 -7.58
N SER A 299 0.45 -21.19 -7.62
CA SER A 299 1.33 -22.12 -6.93
C SER A 299 2.21 -21.38 -5.94
N GLN A 300 2.43 -22.01 -4.78
CA GLN A 300 3.36 -21.54 -3.79
C GLN A 300 4.80 -21.80 -4.28
N VAL A 301 5.58 -20.74 -4.43
CA VAL A 301 6.96 -20.79 -4.92
C VAL A 301 7.93 -21.01 -3.77
N SER A 302 7.70 -20.35 -2.63
CA SER A 302 8.60 -20.38 -1.48
C SER A 302 7.86 -19.98 -0.20
N THR A 303 8.46 -20.33 0.94
CA THR A 303 8.08 -19.84 2.27
C THR A 303 9.34 -19.36 2.96
N VAL A 304 9.24 -18.18 3.56
CA VAL A 304 10.25 -17.58 4.43
C VAL A 304 9.72 -17.56 5.85
#